data_AF-A0A7K0V7T1-F1
#
_entry.id   AF-A0A7K0V7T1-F1
#
_cell.length_a   1.000
_cell.length_b   1.000
_cell.length_c   1.000
_cell.angle_alpha   90.00
_cell.angle_beta   90.00
_cell.angle_gamma   90.00
#
_symmetry.space_group_name_H-M   'P 1'
#
loop_
_entity.id
_entity.type
_entity.pdbx_description
1 polymer ?
#
loop_
_entity_poly.entity_id
_entity_poly.type
_entity_poly.pdbx_seq_one_letter_code
_entity_poly.pdbx_strand_id
1 'polypeptide(L)' 'MTQLVPVLSAHWDEKDSFTIEAYTRHGGYKASQKALAMDPDAV' A
#
# COMPACT_ATOMS: atom_id res chain seq x y z
N MET A 1 -15.75 5.36 21.04
CA MET A 1 -15.85 5.71 19.61
C MET A 1 -14.63 5.17 18.90
N THR A 2 -14.79 4.49 17.77
CA THR A 2 -13.65 3.98 16.97
C THR A 2 -13.18 5.07 16.01
N GLN A 3 -11.90 5.39 16.02
CA GLN A 3 -11.30 6.36 15.10
C GLN A 3 -11.07 5.70 13.73
N LEU A 4 -11.68 6.24 12.68
CA LEU A 4 -11.41 5.81 11.31
C LEU A 4 -10.18 6.55 10.78
N VAL A 5 -9.22 5.81 10.24
CA VAL A 5 -8.02 6.37 9.62
C VAL A 5 -8.09 6.06 8.12
N PRO A 6 -7.95 7.08 7.24
CA PRO A 6 -7.98 6.85 5.81
C PRO A 6 -6.75 6.03 5.38
N VAL A 7 -6.97 4.93 4.67
CA VAL A 7 -5.88 4.09 4.12
C VAL A 7 -5.63 4.43 2.65
N LEU A 8 -6.69 4.57 1.84
CA LEU A 8 -6.56 4.80 0.40
C LEU A 8 -6.10 6.22 0.06
N SER A 9 -6.49 7.21 0.88
CA SER A 9 -6.14 8.61 0.70
C SER A 9 -5.04 9.10 1.65
N ALA A 10 -4.34 8.19 2.32
CA ALA A 10 -3.34 8.51 3.33
C ALA A 10 -2.19 9.42 2.82
N HIS A 11 -1.91 9.39 1.52
CA HIS A 11 -0.74 10.06 0.91
C HIS A 11 -1.08 10.89 -0.35
N TRP A 12 -2.36 11.25 -0.55
CA TRP A 12 -2.79 11.96 -1.77
C TRP A 12 -2.24 13.38 -1.90
N ASP A 13 -1.89 14.00 -0.79
CA ASP A 13 -1.35 15.35 -0.71
C ASP A 13 0.15 15.43 -1.08
N GLU A 14 0.83 14.30 -1.23
CA GLU A 14 2.22 14.26 -1.68
C GLU A 14 2.32 14.60 -3.17
N LYS A 15 3.17 15.60 -3.48
CA LYS A 15 3.38 16.13 -4.85
C LYS A 15 3.81 15.09 -5.88
N ASP A 16 4.46 14.02 -5.41
CA ASP A 16 5.02 12.93 -6.20
C ASP A 16 4.27 11.60 -6.00
N SER A 17 3.08 11.62 -5.39
CA SER A 17 2.27 10.43 -5.06
C SER A 17 1.98 9.49 -6.24
N PHE A 18 2.01 10.01 -7.47
CA PHE A 18 1.83 9.25 -8.70
C PHE A 18 3.08 8.47 -9.15
N THR A 19 4.22 8.67 -8.50
CA THR A 19 5.49 8.03 -8.90
C THR A 19 5.64 6.65 -8.24
N ILE A 20 6.33 5.74 -8.93
CA ILE A 20 6.68 4.42 -8.39
C ILE A 20 7.56 4.56 -7.13
N GLU A 21 8.44 5.56 -7.11
CA GLU A 21 9.31 5.83 -5.96
C GLU A 21 8.49 6.20 -4.71
N ALA A 22 7.53 7.13 -4.84
CA ALA A 22 6.63 7.48 -3.74
C ALA A 22 5.80 6.27 -3.28
N TYR A 23 5.26 5.49 -4.23
CA TYR A 23 4.52 4.27 -3.88
C TYR A 23 5.40 3.27 -3.11
N THR A 24 6.63 3.05 -3.55
CA THR A 24 7.57 2.12 -2.91
C THR A 24 8.03 2.61 -1.54
N ARG A 25 8.25 3.93 -1.36
CA ARG A 25 8.61 4.58 -0.09
C ARG A 25 7.59 4.29 1.02
N HIS A 26 6.31 4.25 0.67
CA HIS A 26 5.20 3.93 1.60
C HIS A 26 4.90 2.43 1.71
N GLY A 27 5.82 1.58 1.26
CA GLY A 27 5.69 0.13 1.35
C GLY A 27 4.87 -0.50 0.21
N GLY A 28 4.66 0.23 -0.89
CA GLY A 28 4.07 -0.29 -2.12
C GLY A 28 4.71 -1.59 -2.57
N TYR A 29 3.91 -2.46 -3.18
CA TYR A 29 4.26 -3.81 -3.65
C TYR A 29 4.73 -4.83 -2.60
N LYS A 30 5.03 -4.45 -1.35
CA LYS A 30 5.43 -5.43 -0.29
C LYS A 30 4.35 -6.50 -0.08
N ALA A 31 3.08 -6.09 -0.08
CA ALA A 31 1.97 -7.02 0.06
C ALA A 31 1.85 -7.96 -1.14
N SER A 32 1.97 -7.44 -2.37
CA SER A 32 1.94 -8.25 -3.58
C SER A 32 3.10 -9.24 -3.65
N GLN A 33 4.32 -8.82 -3.26
CA GLN A 33 5.47 -9.71 -3.18
C GLN A 33 5.23 -10.85 -2.18
N LYS A 34 4.65 -10.56 -1.02
CA LYS A 34 4.29 -11.58 -0.04
C LYS A 34 3.23 -12.52 -0.60
N ALA A 35 2.16 -11.98 -1.16
CA ALA A 35 1.03 -12.74 -1.71
C ALA A 35 1.47 -13.72 -2.81
N LEU A 36 2.37 -13.30 -3.70
CA LEU A 36 2.88 -14.15 -4.77
C LEU A 36 3.75 -15.32 -4.28
N ALA A 37 4.24 -15.27 -3.04
CA ALA A 37 4.97 -16.37 -2.41
C ALA A 37 4.07 -17.29 -1.56
N MET A 38 2.79 -16.95 -1.41
CA MET A 38 1.83 -17.74 -0.65
C MET A 38 1.16 -18.78 -1.54
N ASP A 39 0.64 -19.82 -0.89
CA ASP A 39 -0.29 -20.74 -1.55
C ASP A 39 -1.52 -19.95 -2.06
N PRO A 40 -2.00 -20.18 -3.30
CA PRO A 40 -3.11 -19.43 -3.86
C PRO A 40 -4.41 -19.47 -3.04
N ASP A 41 -4.69 -20.58 -2.35
CA ASP A 41 -5.89 -20.71 -1.51
C ASP A 41 -5.73 -19.99 -0.15
N ALA A 42 -4.51 -19.58 0.21
CA ALA A 42 -4.19 -18.90 1.46
C ALA A 42 -4.10 -17.37 1.35
N VAL A 43 -4.28 -16.81 0.14
CA VAL A 43 -4.09 -15.39 -0.16
C VAL A 43 -5.37 -14.56 -0.05
#